data_AF-A0A2W5P3L3-F1
#
_entry.id   AF-A0A2W5P3L3-F1
#
_cell.length_a   1.000
_cell.length_b   1.000
_cell.length_c   1.000
_cell.angle_alpha   90.00
_cell.angle_beta   90.00
_cell.angle_gamma   90.00
#
_symmetry.space_group_name_H-M   'P 1'
#
loop_
_entity.id
_entity.type
_entity.pdbx_description
1 polymer ?
#
loop_
_entity_poly.entity_id
_entity_poly.type
_entity_poly.pdbx_seq_one_letter_code
_entity_poly.pdbx_strand_id
1 'polypeptide(L)'
;MNALPIVLFWTLALWAMASRPHIALYLFFATMPFGACAAIPTNITGGLTLVAMPIMALILIGKAFLTRGGPAAFLTLALRPDRLFCLFAFWIVASLTTLFMPRLFMGDILVVPVRGILSTPSPLQPTTQNLSQWVYMTISVFAVFAMTRLLQSPAMRQHALQAICLGAAVLVLTGIVDFASQYVPIGPFLAPFRTASYALATDVEVLGSKRVTRHH
;
A
#
# COMPACT_ATOMS: atom_id res chain seq x y z
N MET A 1 21.63 10.93 5.49
CA MET A 1 20.23 10.70 5.04
C MET A 1 20.18 11.05 3.56
N ASN A 2 20.23 10.07 2.66
CA ASN A 2 20.19 10.35 1.23
C ASN A 2 18.74 10.61 0.82
N ALA A 3 18.32 11.88 0.79
CA ALA A 3 16.96 12.32 0.42
C ALA A 3 16.62 12.07 -1.07
N LEU A 4 17.59 11.59 -1.85
CA LEU A 4 17.50 11.44 -3.30
C LEU A 4 16.36 10.49 -3.75
N PRO A 5 16.13 9.30 -3.15
CA PRO A 5 15.01 8.44 -3.52
C PRO A 5 13.64 9.04 -3.19
N ILE A 6 13.54 9.78 -2.08
CA ILE A 6 12.30 10.45 -1.66
C ILE A 6 11.97 11.58 -2.63
N VAL A 7 12.96 12.42 -2.96
CA VAL A 7 12.79 13.49 -3.94
C VAL A 7 12.44 12.91 -5.32
N LEU A 8 13.14 11.86 -5.75
CA LEU A 8 12.82 11.18 -7.02
C LEU A 8 11.38 10.64 -7.02
N PHE A 9 10.95 9.97 -5.95
CA PHE A 9 9.58 9.49 -5.83
C PHE A 9 8.57 10.63 -5.92
N TRP A 10 8.76 11.72 -5.18
CA TRP A 10 7.84 12.86 -5.20
C TRP A 10 7.82 13.58 -6.55
N THR A 11 8.95 13.70 -7.24
CA THR A 11 8.97 14.25 -8.61
C THR A 11 8.19 13.38 -9.58
N LEU A 12 8.34 12.04 -9.51
CA LEU A 12 7.56 11.09 -10.31
C LEU A 12 6.07 11.12 -9.94
N ALA A 13 5.74 11.26 -8.66
CA ALA A 13 4.35 11.36 -8.19
C ALA A 13 3.68 12.66 -8.68
N LEU A 14 4.35 13.80 -8.59
CA LEU A 14 3.87 15.08 -9.12
C LEU A 14 3.73 15.03 -10.64
N TRP A 15 4.69 14.42 -11.33
CA TRP A 15 4.60 14.18 -12.77
C TRP A 15 3.41 13.29 -13.12
N ALA A 16 3.17 12.20 -12.37
CA ALA A 16 2.01 11.32 -12.55
C ALA A 16 0.69 12.08 -12.38
N MET A 17 0.63 12.99 -11.40
CA MET A 17 -0.53 13.81 -11.12
C MET A 17 -0.84 14.77 -12.28
N ALA A 18 0.17 15.46 -12.82
CA ALA A 18 0.02 16.39 -13.95
C ALA A 18 -0.15 15.71 -15.32
N SER A 19 0.28 14.45 -15.45
CA SER A 19 0.31 13.72 -16.72
C SER A 19 -1.03 13.09 -17.12
N ARG A 20 -1.04 12.30 -18.20
CA ARG A 20 -2.18 11.47 -18.61
C ARG A 20 -2.43 10.27 -17.66
N PRO A 21 -3.66 9.70 -17.61
CA PRO A 21 -3.98 8.61 -16.67
C PRO A 21 -3.16 7.33 -16.88
N HIS A 22 -2.75 7.01 -18.11
CA HIS A 22 -1.93 5.82 -18.37
C HIS A 22 -0.55 5.92 -17.70
N ILE A 23 0.09 7.09 -17.65
CA ILE A 23 1.39 7.28 -16.99
C ILE A 23 1.29 6.95 -15.50
N ALA A 24 0.19 7.33 -14.84
CA ALA A 24 -0.05 6.98 -13.45
C ALA A 24 -0.20 5.47 -13.24
N LEU A 25 -0.74 4.72 -14.22
CA LEU A 25 -0.80 3.26 -14.17
C LEU A 25 0.59 2.63 -14.28
N TYR A 26 1.43 3.07 -15.21
CA TYR A 26 2.81 2.57 -15.32
C TYR A 26 3.59 2.79 -14.03
N LEU A 27 3.50 4.00 -13.45
CA LEU A 27 4.18 4.31 -12.20
C LEU A 27 3.61 3.54 -11.01
N PHE A 28 2.30 3.29 -10.96
CA PHE A 28 1.69 2.46 -9.92
C PHE A 28 2.25 1.03 -9.92
N PHE A 29 2.31 0.38 -11.08
CA PHE A 29 2.88 -0.97 -11.17
C PHE A 29 4.40 -1.00 -11.01
N ALA A 30 5.11 0.00 -11.53
CA ALA A 30 6.57 0.10 -11.38
C ALA A 30 7.01 0.41 -9.95
N THR A 31 6.14 1.01 -9.12
CA THR A 31 6.43 1.29 -7.70
C THR A 31 6.08 0.13 -6.77
N MET A 32 5.34 -0.91 -7.23
CA MET A 32 5.02 -2.09 -6.41
C MET A 32 6.27 -2.82 -5.86
N PRO A 33 7.34 -3.04 -6.64
CA PRO A 33 8.56 -3.70 -6.13
C PRO A 33 9.29 -2.87 -5.07
N PHE A 34 9.09 -1.54 -5.07
CA PHE A 34 9.66 -0.62 -4.10
C PHE A 34 8.78 -0.46 -2.85
N GLY A 35 7.96 -1.47 -2.52
CA GLY A 35 7.13 -1.52 -1.32
C GLY A 35 7.89 -1.40 0.01
N ALA A 36 9.23 -1.51 -0.02
CA ALA A 36 10.11 -1.29 1.13
C ALA A 36 10.63 0.17 1.26
N CYS A 37 10.34 1.05 0.30
CA CYS A 37 10.66 2.47 0.37
C CYS A 37 9.54 3.25 1.08
N ALA A 38 9.80 3.68 2.32
CA ALA A 38 8.92 4.64 2.97
C ALA A 38 9.03 5.99 2.25
N ALA A 39 7.94 6.43 1.64
CA ALA A 39 7.86 7.76 1.04
C ALA A 39 7.67 8.86 2.08
N ILE A 40 7.10 8.51 3.24
CA ILE A 40 6.95 9.38 4.41
C ILE A 40 7.37 8.61 5.68
N PRO A 41 8.31 9.14 6.49
CA PRO A 41 8.75 8.48 7.70
C PRO A 41 7.65 8.47 8.79
N THR A 42 7.59 7.37 9.55
CA THR A 42 6.55 7.06 10.56
C THR A 42 6.43 8.06 11.70
N ASN A 43 7.48 8.84 11.94
CA ASN A 43 7.55 9.86 12.97
C ASN A 43 6.60 11.05 12.70
N ILE A 44 6.27 11.33 11.45
CA ILE A 44 5.41 12.46 11.06
C ILE A 44 3.93 12.04 10.95
N THR A 45 3.66 10.78 10.66
CA THR A 45 2.32 10.26 10.35
C THR A 45 1.65 9.50 11.51
N GLY A 46 2.20 9.57 12.72
CA GLY A 46 1.61 8.94 13.90
C GLY A 46 1.59 7.41 13.85
N GLY A 47 2.58 6.79 13.18
CA GLY A 47 2.70 5.34 13.03
C GLY A 47 2.21 4.76 11.69
N LEU A 48 1.71 5.59 10.77
CA LEU A 48 1.28 5.17 9.43
C LEU A 48 2.45 5.24 8.43
N THR A 49 3.04 4.10 8.04
CA THR A 49 4.02 4.03 6.93
C THR A 49 3.34 4.18 5.56
N LEU A 50 3.10 5.40 5.10
CA LEU A 50 2.72 5.62 3.70
C LEU A 50 3.91 5.33 2.78
N VAL A 51 3.91 4.11 2.24
CA VAL A 51 4.83 3.63 1.22
C VAL A 51 4.47 4.25 -0.14
N ALA A 52 5.38 4.17 -1.10
CA ALA A 52 5.19 4.60 -2.49
C ALA A 52 3.86 4.11 -3.12
N MET A 53 3.46 2.86 -2.87
CA MET A 53 2.28 2.24 -3.50
C MET A 53 0.94 2.88 -3.06
N PRO A 54 0.62 3.04 -1.76
CA PRO A 54 -0.57 3.77 -1.33
C PRO A 54 -0.69 5.20 -1.88
N ILE A 55 0.44 5.92 -2.02
CA ILE A 55 0.45 7.28 -2.59
C ILE A 55 0.09 7.24 -4.08
N MET A 56 0.68 6.32 -4.84
CA MET A 56 0.34 6.14 -6.25
C MET A 56 -1.12 5.68 -6.44
N ALA A 57 -1.64 4.85 -5.54
CA ALA A 57 -3.05 4.50 -5.51
C ALA A 57 -3.95 5.72 -5.30
N LEU A 58 -3.62 6.60 -4.34
CA LEU A 58 -4.34 7.85 -4.11
C LEU A 58 -4.35 8.77 -5.34
N ILE A 59 -3.22 8.87 -6.05
CA ILE A 59 -3.15 9.64 -7.30
C ILE A 59 -4.07 9.04 -8.36
N LEU A 60 -4.07 7.71 -8.54
CA LEU A 60 -4.98 7.03 -9.46
C LEU A 60 -6.45 7.24 -9.09
N ILE A 61 -6.78 7.14 -7.80
CA ILE A 61 -8.12 7.41 -7.27
C ILE A 61 -8.52 8.84 -7.57
N GLY A 62 -7.66 9.82 -7.27
CA GLY A 62 -7.90 11.23 -7.56
C GLY A 62 -8.12 11.46 -9.05
N LYS A 63 -7.27 10.93 -9.92
CA LYS A 63 -7.41 11.09 -11.37
C LYS A 63 -8.65 10.44 -11.93
N ALA A 64 -9.03 9.27 -11.42
CA ALA A 64 -10.33 8.70 -11.74
C ALA A 64 -11.41 9.66 -11.22
N PHE A 65 -11.51 9.89 -9.93
CA PHE A 65 -12.60 10.67 -9.32
C PHE A 65 -12.79 12.08 -9.91
N LEU A 66 -11.71 12.83 -10.18
CA LEU A 66 -11.76 14.23 -10.65
C LEU A 66 -12.10 14.37 -12.15
N THR A 67 -12.14 13.30 -12.93
CA THR A 67 -12.57 13.39 -14.34
C THR A 67 -14.08 13.60 -14.46
N ARG A 68 -14.53 14.22 -15.56
CA ARG A 68 -15.96 14.45 -15.82
C ARG A 68 -16.78 13.16 -15.67
N GLY A 69 -17.86 13.24 -14.88
CA GLY A 69 -18.72 12.10 -14.55
C GLY A 69 -18.14 11.13 -13.52
N GLY A 70 -17.05 11.48 -12.84
CA GLY A 70 -16.36 10.56 -11.95
C GLY A 70 -17.06 10.17 -10.68
N PRO A 71 -17.58 11.12 -9.89
CA PRO A 71 -18.36 10.79 -8.71
C PRO A 71 -19.61 9.98 -9.07
N ALA A 72 -20.29 10.33 -10.16
CA ALA A 72 -21.45 9.59 -10.67
C ALA A 72 -21.07 8.16 -11.10
N ALA A 73 -19.92 7.98 -11.75
CA ALA A 73 -19.42 6.65 -12.10
C ALA A 73 -19.10 5.82 -10.85
N PHE A 74 -18.43 6.40 -9.85
CA PHE A 74 -18.11 5.70 -8.59
C PHE A 74 -19.39 5.26 -7.88
N LEU A 75 -20.38 6.15 -7.78
CA LEU A 75 -21.68 5.83 -7.19
C LEU A 75 -22.39 4.71 -7.98
N THR A 76 -22.33 4.77 -9.31
CA THR A 76 -22.91 3.73 -10.17
C THR A 76 -22.21 2.38 -10.00
N LEU A 77 -20.88 2.35 -9.85
CA LEU A 77 -20.14 1.13 -9.57
C LEU A 77 -20.47 0.58 -8.17
N ALA A 78 -20.69 1.46 -7.19
CA ALA A 78 -20.99 1.10 -5.80
C ALA A 78 -22.39 0.52 -5.64
N LEU A 79 -23.38 1.02 -6.37
CA LEU A 79 -24.79 0.62 -6.22
C LEU A 79 -25.21 -0.53 -7.15
N ARG A 80 -24.40 -0.92 -8.13
CA ARG A 80 -24.74 -2.00 -9.06
C ARG A 80 -24.31 -3.37 -8.52
N PRO A 81 -25.25 -4.31 -8.28
CA PRO A 81 -24.96 -5.64 -7.75
C PRO A 81 -23.98 -6.43 -8.62
N ASP A 82 -24.11 -6.33 -9.94
CA ASP A 82 -23.24 -7.03 -10.91
C ASP A 82 -21.82 -6.44 -11.03
N ARG A 83 -21.47 -5.45 -10.20
CA ARG A 83 -20.18 -4.75 -10.27
C ARG A 83 -19.45 -4.78 -8.93
N LEU A 84 -19.37 -3.64 -8.24
CA LEU A 84 -18.57 -3.49 -7.03
C LEU A 84 -19.43 -3.33 -5.76
N PHE A 85 -20.73 -3.63 -5.84
CA PHE A 85 -21.63 -3.55 -4.69
C PHE A 85 -21.16 -4.41 -3.52
N CYS A 86 -20.79 -5.67 -3.75
CA CYS A 86 -20.30 -6.54 -2.67
C CYS A 86 -19.03 -5.98 -2.01
N LEU A 87 -18.12 -5.41 -2.81
CA LEU A 87 -16.89 -4.80 -2.30
C LEU A 87 -17.20 -3.52 -1.50
N PHE A 88 -18.16 -2.73 -1.95
CA PHE A 88 -18.61 -1.52 -1.26
C PHE A 88 -19.33 -1.84 0.05
N ALA A 89 -20.24 -2.81 0.03
CA ALA A 89 -20.94 -3.31 1.21
C ALA A 89 -19.95 -3.87 2.24
N PHE A 90 -18.97 -4.66 1.79
CA PHE A 90 -17.86 -5.10 2.63
C PHE A 90 -17.11 -3.93 3.25
N TRP A 91 -16.75 -2.91 2.47
CA TRP A 91 -16.06 -1.73 2.98
C TRP A 91 -16.88 -0.96 4.04
N ILE A 92 -18.20 -0.85 3.86
CA ILE A 92 -19.09 -0.24 4.86
C ILE A 92 -19.06 -1.05 6.16
N VAL A 93 -19.31 -2.37 6.07
CA VAL A 93 -19.35 -3.25 7.24
C VAL A 93 -18.00 -3.26 7.96
N ALA A 94 -16.90 -3.37 7.22
CA ALA A 94 -15.56 -3.33 7.78
C ALA A 94 -15.27 -1.98 8.45
N SER A 95 -15.66 -0.85 7.84
CA SER A 95 -15.50 0.48 8.43
C SER A 95 -16.29 0.65 9.73
N LEU A 96 -17.54 0.18 9.76
CA LEU A 96 -18.37 0.20 10.96
C LEU A 96 -17.75 -0.67 12.05
N THR A 97 -17.35 -1.90 11.71
CA THR A 97 -16.72 -2.82 12.66
C THR A 97 -15.43 -2.23 13.24
N THR A 98 -14.54 -1.69 12.40
CA THR A 98 -13.26 -1.15 12.88
C THR A 98 -13.42 0.10 13.74
N LEU A 99 -14.38 0.98 13.45
CA LEU A 99 -14.57 2.22 14.20
C LEU A 99 -15.39 2.05 15.49
N PHE A 100 -16.38 1.15 15.47
CA PHE A 100 -17.35 1.00 16.57
C PHE A 100 -17.07 -0.20 17.47
N MET A 101 -16.62 -1.36 16.96
CA MET A 101 -16.42 -2.53 17.82
C MET A 101 -15.38 -2.33 18.93
N PRO A 102 -14.23 -1.67 18.70
CA PRO A 102 -13.28 -1.42 19.78
C PRO A 102 -13.85 -0.58 20.94
N ARG A 103 -14.87 0.25 20.65
CA ARG A 103 -15.56 1.07 21.67
C ARG A 103 -16.70 0.31 22.34
N LEU A 104 -17.40 -0.53 21.57
CA LEU A 104 -18.56 -1.29 22.04
C LEU A 104 -18.17 -2.45 22.97
N PHE A 105 -17.01 -3.05 22.75
CA PHE A 105 -16.47 -4.13 23.60
C PHE A 105 -15.36 -3.66 24.54
N MET A 106 -15.27 -2.35 24.77
CA MET A 106 -14.28 -1.78 25.66
C MET A 106 -14.55 -2.25 27.10
N GLY A 107 -13.64 -3.06 27.64
CA GLY A 107 -13.76 -3.62 29.00
C GLY A 107 -14.28 -5.06 29.08
N ASP A 108 -14.97 -5.54 28.03
CA ASP A 108 -15.52 -6.91 27.98
C ASP A 108 -14.60 -7.91 27.30
N ILE A 109 -13.73 -7.43 26.39
CA ILE A 109 -12.80 -8.27 25.64
C ILE A 109 -11.36 -7.86 25.97
N LEU A 110 -10.60 -8.82 26.49
CA LEU A 110 -9.16 -8.69 26.70
C LEU A 110 -8.43 -9.16 25.44
N VAL A 111 -7.49 -8.33 24.96
CA VAL A 111 -6.64 -8.65 23.82
C VAL A 111 -5.19 -8.77 24.30
N VAL A 112 -4.51 -9.81 23.84
CA VAL A 112 -3.08 -10.01 24.08
C VAL A 112 -2.32 -9.47 22.86
N PRO A 113 -1.65 -8.30 22.96
CA PRO A 113 -0.92 -7.75 21.83
C PRO A 113 0.30 -8.62 21.52
N VAL A 114 0.49 -9.07 20.28
CA VAL A 114 1.62 -9.95 19.89
C VAL A 114 2.98 -9.21 19.86
N ARG A 115 3.05 -7.96 20.32
CA ARG A 115 4.29 -7.17 20.40
C ARG A 115 4.90 -7.26 21.81
N GLY A 116 5.92 -8.09 21.95
CA GLY A 116 6.80 -8.13 23.14
C GLY A 116 6.73 -9.46 23.90
N ILE A 117 7.84 -9.80 24.56
CA ILE A 117 8.05 -11.07 25.30
C ILE A 117 7.15 -11.16 26.56
N LEU A 118 6.45 -10.08 26.92
CA LEU A 118 5.54 -10.00 28.07
C LEU A 118 4.27 -9.23 27.67
N SER A 119 3.39 -9.89 26.91
CA SER A 119 2.10 -9.32 26.51
C SER A 119 1.09 -9.46 27.64
N THR A 120 1.03 -8.49 28.55
CA THR A 120 -0.06 -8.42 29.54
C THR A 120 -1.40 -8.21 28.83
N PRO A 121 -2.48 -8.94 29.21
CA PRO A 121 -3.80 -8.72 28.63
C PRO A 121 -4.23 -7.28 28.84
N SER A 122 -4.54 -6.56 27.76
CA SER A 122 -5.06 -5.19 27.82
C SER A 122 -6.50 -5.19 27.33
N PRO A 123 -7.39 -4.38 27.91
CA PRO A 123 -8.73 -4.18 27.35
C PRO A 123 -8.65 -3.73 25.90
N LEU A 124 -9.60 -4.20 25.09
CA LEU A 124 -9.75 -3.78 23.69
C LEU A 124 -9.92 -2.26 23.64
N GLN A 125 -8.97 -1.58 23.02
CA GLN A 125 -8.98 -0.14 22.82
C GLN A 125 -8.68 0.20 21.35
N PRO A 126 -9.13 1.36 20.86
CA PRO A 126 -8.74 1.84 19.54
C PRO A 126 -7.22 2.04 19.48
N THR A 127 -6.53 1.26 18.65
CA THR A 127 -5.09 1.42 18.42
C THR A 127 -4.81 2.14 17.11
N THR A 128 -3.68 2.82 17.02
CA THR A 128 -3.18 3.44 15.78
C THR A 128 -2.97 2.42 14.66
N GLN A 129 -2.72 1.15 15.03
CA GLN A 129 -2.61 0.04 14.08
C GLN A 129 -3.95 -0.28 13.41
N ASN A 130 -5.05 -0.37 14.17
CA ASN A 130 -6.38 -0.60 13.61
C ASN A 130 -6.78 0.52 12.64
N LEU A 131 -6.50 1.78 13.01
CA LEU A 131 -6.76 2.92 12.15
C LEU A 131 -5.92 2.87 10.86
N SER A 132 -4.64 2.54 10.97
CA SER A 132 -3.75 2.41 9.82
C SER A 132 -4.20 1.33 8.83
N GLN A 133 -4.60 0.17 9.35
CA GLN A 133 -5.14 -0.92 8.53
C GLN A 133 -6.44 -0.52 7.83
N TRP A 134 -7.32 0.20 8.53
CA TRP A 134 -8.55 0.73 7.92
C TRP A 134 -8.25 1.73 6.79
N VAL A 135 -7.26 2.61 6.96
CA VAL A 135 -6.81 3.53 5.90
C VAL A 135 -6.28 2.77 4.69
N TYR A 136 -5.40 1.77 4.88
CA TYR A 136 -4.88 0.98 3.75
C TYR A 136 -5.97 0.19 3.03
N MET A 137 -6.90 -0.40 3.78
CA MET A 137 -8.06 -1.10 3.22
C MET A 137 -8.93 -0.15 2.39
N THR A 138 -9.19 1.04 2.91
CA THR A 138 -9.96 2.07 2.21
C THR A 138 -9.27 2.47 0.90
N ILE A 139 -7.98 2.78 0.94
CA ILE A 139 -7.19 3.08 -0.27
C ILE A 139 -7.28 1.92 -1.28
N SER A 140 -7.14 0.68 -0.83
CA SER A 140 -7.19 -0.50 -1.69
C SER A 140 -8.56 -0.68 -2.36
N VAL A 141 -9.65 -0.53 -1.60
CA VAL A 141 -11.02 -0.61 -2.14
C VAL A 141 -11.24 0.47 -3.20
N PHE A 142 -10.92 1.73 -2.89
CA PHE A 142 -11.11 2.82 -3.85
C PHE A 142 -10.18 2.72 -5.05
N ALA A 143 -8.99 2.11 -4.91
CA ALA A 143 -8.10 1.83 -6.02
C ALA A 143 -8.74 0.85 -7.02
N VAL A 144 -9.48 -0.16 -6.54
CA VAL A 144 -10.26 -1.06 -7.41
C VAL A 144 -11.31 -0.27 -8.20
N PHE A 145 -12.06 0.62 -7.54
CA PHE A 145 -13.03 1.49 -8.23
C PHE A 145 -12.39 2.34 -9.33
N ALA A 146 -11.25 2.96 -9.01
CA ALA A 146 -10.48 3.76 -9.96
C ALA A 146 -10.03 2.90 -11.15
N MET A 147 -9.51 1.70 -10.88
CA MET A 147 -9.01 0.77 -11.88
C MET A 147 -10.12 0.24 -12.79
N THR A 148 -11.25 -0.21 -12.21
CA THR A 148 -12.42 -0.66 -12.99
C THR A 148 -12.91 0.42 -13.94
N ARG A 149 -12.89 1.69 -13.51
CA ARG A 149 -13.27 2.81 -14.37
C ARG A 149 -12.24 3.10 -15.48
N LEU A 150 -10.95 3.15 -15.13
CA LEU A 150 -9.89 3.40 -16.11
C LEU A 150 -9.86 2.32 -17.20
N LEU A 151 -10.06 1.06 -16.81
CA LEU A 151 -10.05 -0.11 -17.69
C LEU A 151 -11.32 -0.28 -18.56
N GLN A 152 -12.24 0.69 -18.57
CA GLN A 152 -13.43 0.61 -19.44
C GLN A 152 -13.06 0.71 -20.92
N SER A 153 -12.00 1.44 -21.28
CA SER A 153 -11.56 1.58 -22.68
C SER A 153 -10.57 0.47 -23.09
N PRO A 154 -10.68 -0.10 -24.31
CA PRO A 154 -9.73 -1.09 -24.81
C PRO A 154 -8.28 -0.60 -24.81
N ALA A 155 -8.05 0.66 -25.18
CA ALA A 155 -6.72 1.28 -25.16
C ALA A 155 -6.11 1.29 -23.75
N MET A 156 -6.91 1.61 -22.72
CA MET A 156 -6.40 1.60 -21.35
C MET A 156 -6.13 0.18 -20.83
N ARG A 157 -6.88 -0.82 -21.29
CA ARG A 157 -6.59 -2.23 -20.95
C ARG A 157 -5.23 -2.66 -21.49
N GLN A 158 -4.89 -2.25 -22.71
CA GLN A 158 -3.57 -2.51 -23.29
C GLN A 158 -2.45 -1.83 -22.49
N HIS A 159 -2.64 -0.56 -22.11
CA HIS A 159 -1.69 0.14 -21.24
C HIS A 159 -1.55 -0.52 -19.87
N ALA A 160 -2.63 -1.03 -19.29
CA ALA A 160 -2.58 -1.74 -18.02
C ALA A 160 -1.80 -3.06 -18.13
N LEU A 161 -1.99 -3.83 -19.21
CA LEU A 161 -1.19 -5.04 -19.47
C LEU A 161 0.30 -4.70 -19.60
N GLN A 162 0.63 -3.66 -20.37
CA GLN A 162 2.02 -3.21 -20.51
C GLN A 162 2.59 -2.72 -19.17
N ALA A 163 1.80 -2.04 -18.35
CA ALA A 163 2.20 -1.60 -17.02
C ALA A 163 2.45 -2.79 -16.07
N ILE A 164 1.62 -3.83 -16.13
CA ILE A 164 1.83 -5.08 -15.39
C ILE A 164 3.13 -5.76 -15.84
N CYS A 165 3.38 -5.88 -17.14
CA CYS A 165 4.63 -6.42 -17.67
C CYS A 165 5.86 -5.61 -17.22
N LEU A 166 5.75 -4.28 -17.24
CA LEU A 166 6.80 -3.40 -16.74
C LEU A 166 7.04 -3.62 -15.24
N GLY A 167 5.98 -3.65 -14.42
CA GLY A 167 6.07 -3.92 -12.99
C GLY A 167 6.71 -5.28 -12.70
N ALA A 168 6.36 -6.32 -13.47
CA ALA A 168 6.97 -7.64 -13.37
C ALA A 168 8.46 -7.62 -13.76
N ALA A 169 8.84 -6.92 -14.82
CA ALA A 169 10.25 -6.77 -15.20
C ALA A 169 11.05 -6.05 -14.12
N VAL A 170 10.52 -4.96 -13.57
CA VAL A 170 11.14 -4.23 -12.44
C VAL A 170 11.23 -5.13 -11.21
N LEU A 171 10.21 -5.93 -10.90
CA LEU A 171 10.23 -6.89 -9.80
C LEU A 171 11.36 -7.92 -9.96
N VAL A 172 11.49 -8.51 -11.15
CA VAL A 172 12.55 -9.48 -11.43
C VAL A 172 13.92 -8.82 -11.31
N LEU A 173 14.11 -7.63 -11.89
CA LEU A 173 15.38 -6.91 -11.81
C LEU A 173 15.75 -6.55 -10.37
N THR A 174 14.80 -5.98 -9.61
CA THR A 174 15.02 -5.64 -8.20
C THR A 174 15.29 -6.88 -7.34
N GLY A 175 14.61 -7.99 -7.59
CA GLY A 175 14.86 -9.27 -6.93
C GLY A 175 16.24 -9.86 -7.24
N ILE A 176 16.69 -9.78 -8.50
CA ILE A 176 18.05 -10.18 -8.89
C ILE A 176 19.09 -9.31 -8.20
N VAL A 177 18.88 -7.99 -8.14
CA VAL A 177 19.79 -7.06 -7.46
C VAL A 177 19.85 -7.35 -5.96
N ASP A 178 18.72 -7.59 -5.30
CA ASP A 178 18.69 -7.94 -3.88
C ASP A 178 19.37 -9.29 -3.61
N PHE A 179 19.21 -10.29 -4.49
CA PHE A 179 19.94 -11.56 -4.42
C PHE A 179 21.45 -11.37 -4.62
N ALA A 180 21.86 -10.60 -5.62
CA ALA A 180 23.27 -10.31 -5.90
C ALA A 180 23.94 -9.52 -4.75
N SER A 181 23.17 -8.71 -4.01
CA SER A 181 23.66 -7.97 -2.85
C SER A 181 24.12 -8.86 -1.68
N GLN A 182 23.82 -10.15 -1.72
CA GLN A 182 24.31 -11.13 -0.74
C GLN A 182 25.73 -11.59 -1.03
N TYR A 183 26.18 -11.46 -2.28
CA TYR A 183 27.49 -11.94 -2.75
C TYR A 183 28.46 -10.79 -3.05
N VAL A 184 27.94 -9.57 -3.22
CA VAL A 184 28.72 -8.36 -3.51
C VAL A 184 28.38 -7.31 -2.44
N PRO A 185 29.34 -6.54 -1.89
CA PRO A 185 29.08 -5.48 -0.91
C PRO A 185 28.43 -4.25 -1.56
N ILE A 186 27.23 -4.41 -2.13
CA ILE A 186 26.37 -3.33 -2.66
C ILE A 186 25.46 -2.73 -1.58
N GLY A 187 25.57 -3.23 -0.34
CA GLY A 187 24.78 -2.80 0.83
C GLY A 187 24.67 -1.28 1.03
N PRO A 188 25.75 -0.47 0.85
CA PRO A 188 25.66 0.98 0.99
C PRO A 188 24.74 1.66 -0.04
N PHE A 189 24.58 1.09 -1.23
CA PHE A 189 23.72 1.63 -2.29
C PHE A 189 22.25 1.21 -2.14
N LEU A 190 21.98 0.10 -1.44
CA LEU A 190 20.61 -0.40 -1.17
C LEU A 190 20.02 0.16 0.14
N ALA A 191 20.86 0.65 1.05
CA ALA A 191 20.44 1.28 2.30
C ALA A 191 19.41 2.43 2.14
N PRO A 192 19.47 3.30 1.11
CA PRO A 192 18.47 4.34 0.89
C PRO A 192 17.08 3.82 0.45
N PHE A 193 17.02 2.59 -0.09
CA PHE A 193 15.76 1.97 -0.54
C PHE A 193 15.08 1.14 0.57
N ARG A 194 15.78 0.83 1.66
CA ARG A 194 15.27 0.09 2.83
C ARG A 194 14.84 1.05 3.94
N THR A 195 13.81 1.85 3.69
CA THR A 195 13.34 2.91 4.62
C THR A 195 12.00 2.60 5.29
N ALA A 196 11.31 1.52 4.95
CA ALA A 196 10.10 1.10 5.65
C ALA A 196 10.42 0.68 7.10
N SER A 197 9.81 1.37 8.08
CA SER A 197 9.88 1.04 9.52
C SER A 197 9.26 -0.31 9.89
N TYR A 198 8.64 -1.03 8.94
CA TYR A 198 8.61 -2.48 9.03
C TYR A 198 10.02 -2.96 8.72
N ALA A 199 10.90 -2.76 9.70
CA ALA A 199 12.10 -3.54 9.82
C ALA A 199 11.65 -5.00 9.64
N LEU A 200 11.85 -5.53 8.43
CA LEU A 200 12.72 -6.67 8.24
C LEU A 200 13.26 -7.06 9.62
N ALA A 201 12.69 -8.11 10.20
CA ALA A 201 13.31 -8.80 11.31
C ALA A 201 14.62 -9.44 10.80
N THR A 202 15.51 -8.64 10.23
CA THR A 202 16.86 -9.00 9.80
C THR A 202 17.76 -9.21 11.00
N ASP A 203 17.34 -8.74 12.19
CA ASP A 203 18.00 -8.98 13.48
C ASP A 203 17.22 -9.95 14.37
N VAL A 204 16.43 -10.85 13.78
CA VAL A 204 15.91 -12.01 14.53
C VAL A 204 16.52 -13.28 13.93
N GLU A 205 17.82 -13.44 14.14
CA GLU A 205 18.44 -14.76 14.18
C GLU A 205 17.89 -15.49 15.41
N VAL A 206 17.04 -16.49 15.18
CA VAL A 206 16.83 -17.55 16.16
C VAL A 206 17.61 -18.75 15.62
N LEU A 207 18.74 -19.05 16.26
CA LEU A 207 19.58 -20.23 16.00
C LEU A 207 20.24 -20.28 14.59
N GLY A 208 20.79 -19.17 14.09
CA GLY A 208 21.65 -19.17 12.90
C GLY A 208 20.97 -19.52 11.57
N SER A 209 19.64 -19.49 11.52
CA SER A 209 18.86 -19.66 10.29
C SER A 209 18.01 -18.43 10.02
N LYS A 210 18.28 -17.79 8.89
CA LYS A 210 17.54 -16.62 8.39
C LYS A 210 16.11 -17.07 8.05
N ARG A 211 15.11 -16.60 8.78
CA ARG A 211 13.71 -16.85 8.43
C ARG A 211 13.40 -16.20 7.08
N VAL A 212 13.17 -17.01 6.06
CA VAL A 212 12.40 -16.60 4.87
C VAL A 212 10.95 -16.52 5.33
N THR A 213 10.54 -15.37 5.88
CA THR A 213 9.11 -15.10 6.12
C THR A 213 8.43 -14.91 4.77
N ARG A 214 7.59 -15.88 4.41
CA ARG A 214 6.72 -15.86 3.23
C ARG A 214 5.85 -14.60 3.27
N HIS A 215 5.95 -13.77 2.24
CA HIS A 215 5.01 -12.69 1.98
C HIS A 215 3.61 -13.28 1.75
N HIS A 216 2.64 -12.88 2.59
CA HIS A 216 1.23 -12.80 2.24
C HIS A 216 0.68 -11.48 2.75
#